data_AF-A0A5C5XRX7-F1
#
_entry.id   AF-A0A5C5XRX7-F1
#
_cell.length_a   1.000
_cell.length_b   1.000
_cell.length_c   1.000
_cell.angle_alpha   90.00
_cell.angle_beta   90.00
_cell.angle_gamma   90.00
#
_symmetry.space_group_name_H-M   'P 1'
#
loop_
_entity.id
_entity.type
_entity.pdbx_description
1 polymer ?
#
loop_
_entity_poly.entity_id
_entity_poly.type
_entity_poly.pdbx_seq_one_letter_code
_entity_poly.pdbx_strand_id
1 'polypeptide(L)'
;MIDRSARNDLAGLIRRYLGEQIKAFDFDEALDPFRDSEDSAIEYVANAMWYHYDDCDDHLIVASKQQWDYLQRLLLLLESNSTVSHEHRREWSVTQWCAAFLLAACIGIAVRFGVGSHLFIFFVPFGLASIALSHFRRANVERGPYDEIVTPFVTMGDLRVAYDSAGHFKKSQFPRHIDARLVRSPAVAAFWTCHMYVMWAILAPAPLLVQCAPVRLDYSVVTPG
;
A
#
# COMPACT_ATOMS: atom_id res chain seq x y z
N MET A 1 2.37 -3.82 23.57
CA MET A 1 2.22 -5.05 24.39
C MET A 1 1.95 -6.19 23.42
N ILE A 2 2.46 -7.40 23.65
CA ILE A 2 2.17 -8.53 22.74
C ILE A 2 0.85 -9.17 23.16
N ASP A 3 -0.18 -9.06 22.33
CA ASP A 3 -1.45 -9.75 22.50
C ASP A 3 -1.46 -11.05 21.69
N ARG A 4 -1.09 -12.15 22.32
CA ARG A 4 -1.00 -13.45 21.65
C ARG A 4 -2.37 -13.96 21.20
N SER A 5 -3.45 -13.63 21.90
CA SER A 5 -4.80 -14.07 21.52
C SER A 5 -5.23 -13.38 20.24
N ALA A 6 -5.16 -12.04 20.22
CA ALA A 6 -5.57 -11.26 19.07
C ALA A 6 -4.69 -11.52 17.83
N ARG A 7 -3.38 -11.76 18.01
CA ARG A 7 -2.50 -12.21 16.92
C ARG A 7 -2.94 -13.55 16.33
N ASN A 8 -3.32 -14.51 17.16
CA ASN A 8 -3.81 -15.81 16.70
C ASN A 8 -5.16 -15.68 15.97
N ASP A 9 -6.04 -14.81 16.45
CA ASP A 9 -7.35 -14.55 15.83
C ASP A 9 -7.17 -13.92 14.44
N LEU A 10 -6.32 -12.90 14.31
CA LEU A 10 -5.98 -12.29 13.02
C LEU A 10 -5.30 -13.28 12.07
N ALA A 11 -4.36 -14.08 12.57
CA ALA A 11 -3.71 -15.12 11.77
C ALA A 11 -4.72 -16.18 11.28
N GLY A 12 -5.69 -16.54 12.13
CA GLY A 12 -6.81 -17.41 11.77
C GLY A 12 -7.67 -16.80 10.66
N LEU A 13 -8.05 -15.53 10.80
CA LEU A 13 -8.83 -14.80 9.80
C LEU A 13 -8.12 -14.75 8.44
N ILE A 14 -6.83 -14.38 8.42
CA ILE A 14 -6.02 -14.36 7.19
C ILE A 14 -5.97 -15.75 6.56
N ARG A 15 -5.75 -16.82 7.35
CA ARG A 15 -5.75 -18.19 6.82
C ARG A 15 -7.09 -18.61 6.23
N ARG A 16 -8.22 -18.18 6.80
CA ARG A 16 -9.55 -18.45 6.22
C ARG A 16 -9.70 -17.79 4.85
N TYR A 17 -9.23 -16.55 4.70
CA TYR A 17 -9.26 -15.84 3.41
C TYR A 17 -8.31 -16.48 2.38
N LEU A 18 -7.06 -16.76 2.77
CA LEU A 18 -6.08 -17.44 1.90
C LEU A 18 -6.52 -18.87 1.53
N GLY A 19 -7.27 -19.52 2.41
CA GLY A 19 -7.88 -20.83 2.20
C GLY A 19 -9.22 -20.80 1.46
N GLU A 20 -9.63 -19.64 0.93
CA GLU A 20 -10.86 -19.47 0.13
C GLU A 20 -12.16 -19.78 0.89
N GLN A 21 -12.13 -19.70 2.22
CA GLN A 21 -13.29 -19.98 3.07
C GLN A 21 -14.19 -18.77 3.29
N ILE A 22 -13.65 -17.58 3.07
CA ILE A 22 -14.33 -16.29 3.11
C ILE A 22 -13.87 -15.45 1.91
N LYS A 23 -14.68 -14.48 1.52
CA LYS A 23 -14.36 -13.57 0.42
C LYS A 23 -13.88 -12.20 0.93
N ALA A 24 -13.50 -11.33 0.00
CA ALA A 24 -12.91 -10.02 0.29
C ALA A 24 -13.81 -9.16 1.19
N PHE A 25 -15.14 -9.13 0.99
CA PHE A 25 -16.02 -8.29 1.81
C PHE A 25 -16.17 -8.83 3.24
N ASP A 26 -16.38 -10.14 3.40
CA ASP A 26 -16.41 -10.78 4.72
C ASP A 26 -15.07 -10.60 5.45
N PHE A 27 -13.97 -10.64 4.70
CA PHE A 27 -12.62 -10.44 5.23
C PHE A 27 -12.39 -8.99 5.66
N ASP A 28 -12.79 -8.00 4.85
CA ASP A 28 -12.67 -6.56 5.17
C ASP A 28 -13.44 -6.20 6.44
N GLU A 29 -14.71 -6.61 6.54
CA GLU A 29 -15.54 -6.37 7.72
C GLU A 29 -14.94 -7.01 8.98
N ALA A 30 -14.41 -8.23 8.85
CA ALA A 30 -13.76 -8.93 9.96
C ALA A 30 -12.37 -8.37 10.31
N LEU A 31 -11.73 -7.61 9.41
CA LEU A 31 -10.40 -7.04 9.60
C LEU A 31 -10.44 -5.74 10.41
N ASP A 32 -11.53 -4.98 10.31
CA ASP A 32 -11.70 -3.67 10.95
C ASP A 32 -11.32 -3.62 12.44
N PRO A 33 -11.76 -4.57 13.30
CA PRO A 33 -11.43 -4.54 14.73
C PRO A 33 -9.93 -4.61 15.03
N PHE A 34 -9.11 -5.11 14.10
CA PHE A 34 -7.66 -5.27 14.28
C PHE A 34 -6.87 -4.02 13.89
N ARG A 35 -7.46 -3.07 13.16
CA ARG A 35 -6.79 -1.87 12.66
C ARG A 35 -6.38 -0.89 13.78
N ASP A 36 -7.12 -0.88 14.89
CA ASP A 36 -6.89 0.00 16.05
C ASP A 36 -6.24 -0.73 17.25
N SER A 37 -5.56 -1.86 16.99
CA SER A 37 -4.92 -2.66 18.05
C SER A 37 -3.71 -1.98 18.68
N GLU A 38 -3.55 -2.07 20.01
CA GLU A 38 -2.35 -1.62 20.74
C GLU A 38 -1.10 -2.50 20.49
N ASP A 39 -1.28 -3.70 19.95
CA ASP A 39 -0.19 -4.54 19.47
C ASP A 39 0.23 -4.10 18.07
N SER A 40 1.42 -3.52 17.96
CA SER A 40 1.92 -2.94 16.71
C SER A 40 2.10 -3.96 15.58
N ALA A 41 2.27 -5.25 15.87
CA ALA A 41 2.32 -6.26 14.82
C ALA A 41 0.92 -6.54 14.24
N ILE A 42 -0.12 -6.49 15.07
CA ILE A 42 -1.52 -6.66 14.64
C ILE A 42 -1.92 -5.46 13.78
N GLU A 43 -1.71 -4.24 14.28
CA GLU A 43 -1.99 -3.00 13.54
C GLU A 43 -1.27 -3.00 12.19
N TYR A 44 0.04 -3.31 12.18
CA TYR A 44 0.83 -3.39 10.96
C TYR A 44 0.26 -4.40 9.96
N VAL A 45 -0.02 -5.63 10.40
CA VAL A 45 -0.50 -6.69 9.51
C VAL A 45 -1.91 -6.39 9.00
N ALA A 46 -2.81 -5.86 9.84
CA ALA A 46 -4.14 -5.47 9.43
C ALA A 46 -4.11 -4.37 8.36
N ASN A 47 -3.29 -3.34 8.55
CA ASN A 47 -3.10 -2.27 7.58
C ASN A 47 -2.43 -2.77 6.29
N ALA A 48 -1.45 -3.68 6.38
CA ALA A 48 -0.81 -4.27 5.21
C ALA A 48 -1.78 -5.12 4.38
N MET A 49 -2.66 -5.90 5.04
CA MET A 49 -3.64 -6.76 4.37
C MET A 49 -4.61 -5.97 3.48
N TRP A 50 -4.97 -4.74 3.86
CA TRP A 50 -5.86 -3.88 3.07
C TRP A 50 -5.35 -3.62 1.64
N TYR A 51 -4.03 -3.59 1.43
CA TYR A 51 -3.43 -3.44 0.10
C TYR A 51 -3.44 -4.72 -0.76
N HIS A 52 -3.94 -5.83 -0.21
CA HIS A 52 -3.89 -7.16 -0.83
C HIS A 52 -5.27 -7.77 -1.13
N TYR A 53 -6.33 -6.99 -1.01
CA TYR A 53 -7.66 -7.30 -1.55
C TYR A 53 -8.29 -6.05 -2.16
N ASP A 54 -9.40 -6.23 -2.88
CA ASP A 54 -10.16 -5.15 -3.52
C ASP A 54 -11.50 -5.01 -2.78
N ASP A 55 -11.68 -3.92 -2.05
CA ASP A 55 -12.91 -3.62 -1.30
C ASP A 55 -14.06 -3.14 -2.20
N CYS A 56 -13.83 -3.04 -3.51
CA CYS A 56 -14.83 -2.66 -4.50
C CYS A 56 -15.41 -3.85 -5.29
N ASP A 57 -14.96 -5.09 -5.04
CA ASP A 57 -15.53 -6.31 -5.62
C ASP A 57 -15.45 -7.51 -4.67
N ASP A 58 -16.47 -8.35 -4.64
CA ASP A 58 -16.54 -9.48 -3.71
C ASP A 58 -15.86 -10.72 -4.31
N HIS A 59 -14.56 -10.85 -4.07
CA HIS A 59 -13.72 -11.89 -4.67
C HIS A 59 -13.03 -12.81 -3.65
N LEU A 60 -12.64 -14.01 -4.09
CA LEU A 60 -11.70 -14.87 -3.35
C LEU A 60 -10.28 -14.34 -3.48
N ILE A 61 -9.33 -14.84 -2.69
CA ILE A 61 -7.92 -14.43 -2.80
C ILE A 61 -7.40 -14.46 -4.25
N VAL A 62 -6.80 -13.33 -4.64
CA VAL A 62 -6.06 -13.16 -5.89
C VAL A 62 -4.67 -12.66 -5.52
N ALA A 63 -3.65 -13.48 -5.75
CA ALA A 63 -2.28 -13.14 -5.39
C ALA A 63 -1.28 -13.80 -6.35
N SER A 64 -0.22 -13.08 -6.71
CA SER A 64 0.96 -13.68 -7.34
C SER A 64 1.75 -14.51 -6.32
N LYS A 65 2.70 -15.33 -6.80
CA LYS A 65 3.61 -16.06 -5.90
C LYS A 65 4.37 -15.14 -4.95
N GLN A 66 4.82 -13.98 -5.43
CA GLN A 66 5.54 -13.01 -4.59
C GLN A 66 4.64 -12.43 -3.50
N GLN A 67 3.40 -12.08 -3.86
CA GLN A 67 2.40 -11.61 -2.90
C GLN A 67 2.06 -12.71 -1.89
N TRP A 68 1.87 -13.95 -2.34
CA TRP A 68 1.66 -15.09 -1.45
C TRP A 68 2.78 -15.23 -0.42
N ASP A 69 4.03 -15.21 -0.89
CA ASP A 69 5.20 -15.30 -0.02
C ASP A 69 5.27 -14.14 0.99
N TYR A 70 4.84 -12.93 0.60
CA TYR A 70 4.70 -11.80 1.52
C TYR A 70 3.61 -12.04 2.58
N LEU A 71 2.43 -12.50 2.18
CA LEU A 71 1.33 -12.81 3.12
C LEU A 71 1.73 -13.91 4.11
N GLN A 72 2.53 -14.90 3.67
CA GLN A 72 3.10 -15.91 4.58
C GLN A 72 4.08 -15.29 5.60
N ARG A 73 4.86 -14.27 5.21
CA ARG A 73 5.73 -13.55 6.15
C ARG A 73 4.95 -12.67 7.13
N LEU A 74 3.79 -12.13 6.73
CA LEU A 74 2.87 -11.46 7.65
C LEU A 74 2.29 -12.43 8.68
N LEU A 75 1.89 -13.64 8.26
CA LEU A 75 1.47 -14.69 9.19
C LEU A 75 2.59 -15.09 10.15
N LEU A 76 3.82 -15.21 9.65
CA LEU A 76 4.99 -15.47 10.49
C LEU A 76 5.19 -14.36 11.54
N LEU A 77 5.03 -13.10 11.16
CA LEU A 77 5.13 -11.95 12.06
C LEU A 77 4.08 -12.01 13.19
N LEU A 78 2.85 -12.46 12.90
CA LEU A 78 1.82 -12.67 13.92
C LEU A 78 2.15 -13.84 14.85
N GLU A 79 2.76 -14.90 14.32
CA GLU A 79 3.09 -16.09 15.11
C GLU A 79 4.40 -15.97 15.90
N SER A 80 5.30 -15.07 15.49
CA SER A 80 6.54 -14.78 16.22
C SER A 80 6.31 -13.87 17.43
N ASN A 81 7.35 -13.65 18.23
CA ASN A 81 7.38 -12.61 19.28
C ASN A 81 7.85 -11.24 18.76
N SER A 82 7.91 -11.06 17.43
CA SER A 82 8.41 -9.82 16.83
C SER A 82 7.46 -8.65 17.09
N THR A 83 8.02 -7.45 17.13
CA THR A 83 7.29 -6.18 17.22
C THR A 83 7.58 -5.32 16.01
N VAL A 84 6.69 -4.39 15.70
CA VAL A 84 6.87 -3.43 14.61
C VAL A 84 7.01 -2.04 15.22
N SER A 85 8.00 -1.28 14.76
CA SER A 85 8.11 0.15 15.01
C SER A 85 7.93 0.93 13.70
N HIS A 86 7.25 2.07 13.80
CA HIS A 86 7.06 2.97 12.67
C HIS A 86 8.03 4.15 12.79
N GLU A 87 8.83 4.32 11.74
CA GLU A 87 9.69 5.49 11.60
C GLU A 87 9.17 6.36 10.47
N HIS A 88 8.94 7.63 10.79
CA HIS A 88 8.48 8.62 9.83
C HIS A 88 9.60 9.60 9.51
N ARG A 89 9.96 9.67 8.24
CA ARG A 89 10.89 10.69 7.74
C ARG A 89 10.20 11.59 6.74
N ARG A 90 10.46 12.89 6.85
CA ARG A 90 10.00 13.89 5.88
C ARG A 90 11.18 14.39 5.08
N GLU A 91 11.06 14.30 3.76
CA GLU A 91 12.10 14.76 2.84
C GLU A 91 11.57 15.85 1.92
N TRP A 92 12.39 16.89 1.79
CA TRP A 92 12.17 17.97 0.84
C TRP A 92 12.93 17.67 -0.46
N SER A 93 12.27 17.90 -1.58
CA SER A 93 12.74 17.63 -2.93
C SER A 93 12.50 18.86 -3.80
N VAL A 94 13.37 19.08 -4.78
CA VAL A 94 13.22 20.14 -5.80
C VAL A 94 11.86 20.05 -6.51
N THR A 95 11.29 18.84 -6.59
CA THR A 95 9.97 18.62 -7.18
C THR A 95 8.85 19.44 -6.50
N GLN A 96 8.94 19.73 -5.20
CA GLN A 96 7.94 20.53 -4.48
C GLN A 96 7.94 21.99 -4.94
N TRP A 97 9.10 22.55 -5.25
CA TRP A 97 9.21 23.91 -5.79
C TRP A 97 8.59 23.99 -7.18
N CYS A 98 8.83 22.97 -8.02
CA CYS A 98 8.16 22.87 -9.32
C CYS A 98 6.63 22.77 -9.17
N ALA A 99 6.14 21.95 -8.23
CA ALA A 99 4.71 21.84 -7.94
C ALA A 99 4.11 23.19 -7.50
N ALA A 100 4.78 23.90 -6.59
CA ALA A 100 4.34 25.19 -6.09
C ALA A 100 4.27 26.25 -7.20
N PHE A 101 5.26 26.27 -8.10
CA PHE A 101 5.25 27.17 -9.26
C PHE A 101 4.08 26.87 -10.22
N LEU A 102 3.85 25.60 -10.55
CA LEU A 102 2.75 25.18 -11.41
C LEU A 102 1.38 25.49 -10.77
N LEU A 103 1.25 25.30 -9.46
CA LEU A 103 0.04 25.64 -8.71
C LEU A 103 -0.23 27.14 -8.72
N ALA A 104 0.79 27.96 -8.48
CA ALA A 104 0.69 29.42 -8.52
C ALA A 104 0.25 29.90 -9.92
N ALA A 105 0.76 29.29 -10.99
CA ALA A 105 0.32 29.56 -12.35
C ALA A 105 -1.16 29.20 -12.58
N CYS A 106 -1.62 28.05 -12.07
CA CYS A 106 -3.04 27.66 -12.14
C CYS A 106 -3.94 28.69 -11.43
N ILE A 107 -3.54 29.13 -10.24
CA ILE A 107 -4.27 30.17 -9.47
C ILE A 107 -4.29 31.48 -10.25
N GLY A 108 -3.17 31.90 -10.84
CA GLY A 108 -3.08 33.10 -11.65
C GLY A 108 -4.03 33.08 -12.86
N ILE A 109 -4.15 31.94 -13.54
CA ILE A 109 -5.12 31.74 -14.63
C ILE A 109 -6.55 31.88 -14.11
N ALA A 110 -6.88 31.22 -13.00
CA ALA A 110 -8.22 31.28 -12.41
C ALA A 110 -8.61 32.71 -11.99
N VAL A 111 -7.68 33.48 -11.41
CA VAL A 111 -7.89 34.89 -11.04
C VAL A 111 -8.08 35.76 -12.28
N ARG A 112 -7.30 35.53 -13.35
CA ARG A 112 -7.31 36.36 -14.56
C ARG A 112 -8.52 36.13 -15.47
N PHE A 113 -8.99 34.90 -15.58
CA PHE A 113 -10.08 34.51 -16.49
C PHE A 113 -11.39 34.21 -15.75
N GLY A 114 -11.37 34.19 -14.43
CA GLY A 114 -12.51 33.84 -13.59
C GLY A 114 -12.65 32.34 -13.37
N VAL A 115 -13.49 31.96 -12.41
CA VAL A 115 -13.80 30.55 -12.12
C VAL A 115 -14.92 30.08 -13.04
N GLY A 116 -14.63 29.11 -13.90
CA GLY A 116 -15.62 28.51 -14.80
C GLY A 116 -15.13 27.20 -15.42
N SER A 117 -16.02 26.53 -16.16
CA SER A 117 -15.74 25.23 -16.80
C SER A 117 -14.59 25.26 -17.82
N HIS A 118 -14.30 26.44 -18.40
CA HIS A 118 -13.17 26.63 -19.29
C HIS A 118 -11.81 26.36 -18.62
N LEU A 119 -11.72 26.48 -17.29
CA LEU A 119 -10.48 26.21 -16.55
C LEU A 119 -10.03 24.75 -16.66
N PHE A 120 -10.95 23.80 -16.83
CA PHE A 120 -10.59 22.39 -17.01
C PHE A 120 -9.67 22.18 -18.22
N ILE A 121 -9.90 22.91 -19.31
CA ILE A 121 -9.06 22.84 -20.51
C ILE A 121 -7.71 23.50 -20.26
N PHE A 122 -7.69 24.65 -19.58
CA PHE A 122 -6.44 25.34 -19.24
C PHE A 122 -5.56 24.55 -18.26
N PHE A 123 -6.15 23.71 -17.41
CA PHE A 123 -5.43 22.89 -16.44
C PHE A 123 -4.80 21.64 -17.03
N VAL A 124 -5.25 21.14 -18.19
CA VAL A 124 -4.68 19.95 -18.85
C VAL A 124 -3.14 19.97 -18.94
N PRO A 125 -2.47 21.02 -19.49
CA PRO A 125 -1.00 21.04 -19.55
C PRO A 125 -0.33 20.98 -18.17
N PHE A 126 -0.91 21.63 -17.15
CA PHE A 126 -0.41 21.58 -15.78
C PHE A 126 -0.61 20.20 -15.14
N GLY A 127 -1.72 19.55 -15.48
CA GLY A 127 -2.02 18.19 -15.04
C GLY A 127 -1.05 17.16 -15.64
N LEU A 128 -0.71 17.28 -16.93
CA LEU A 128 0.33 16.47 -17.55
C LEU A 128 1.71 16.69 -16.89
N ALA A 129 2.06 17.95 -16.59
CA ALA A 129 3.28 18.27 -15.86
C ALA A 129 3.26 17.68 -14.43
N SER A 130 2.10 17.72 -13.75
CA SER A 130 1.90 17.12 -12.43
C SER A 130 2.05 15.60 -12.47
N ILE A 131 1.55 14.92 -13.49
CA ILE A 131 1.74 13.48 -13.70
C ILE A 131 3.23 13.16 -13.86
N ALA A 132 3.93 13.88 -14.75
CA ALA A 132 5.37 13.69 -14.93
C ALA A 132 6.15 13.92 -13.61
N LEU A 133 5.81 14.98 -12.88
CA LEU A 133 6.41 15.30 -11.59
C LEU A 133 6.19 14.18 -10.55
N SER A 134 5.02 13.52 -10.57
CA SER A 134 4.71 12.40 -9.68
C SER A 134 5.67 11.22 -9.88
N HIS A 135 6.12 10.98 -11.12
CA HIS A 135 7.07 9.92 -11.42
C HIS A 135 8.47 10.26 -10.92
N PHE A 136 8.89 11.53 -11.00
CA PHE A 136 10.17 11.99 -10.47
C PHE A 136 10.20 12.12 -8.94
N ARG A 137 9.03 12.30 -8.30
CA ARG A 137 8.90 12.44 -6.84
C ARG A 137 8.96 11.09 -6.12
N ARG A 138 8.85 9.95 -6.82
CA ARG A 138 8.97 8.63 -6.19
C ARG A 138 10.36 8.51 -5.57
N ALA A 139 10.40 8.45 -4.25
CA ALA A 139 11.64 8.16 -3.55
C ALA A 139 12.16 6.82 -4.04
N ASN A 140 13.35 6.80 -4.61
CA ASN A 140 14.11 5.57 -4.77
C ASN A 140 14.53 5.16 -3.37
N VAL A 141 13.64 4.44 -2.66
CA VAL A 141 14.09 3.62 -1.54
C VAL A 141 15.05 2.64 -2.17
N GLU A 142 16.35 2.75 -1.85
CA GLU A 142 17.35 1.78 -2.27
C GLU A 142 16.89 0.42 -1.77
N ARG A 143 16.31 -0.38 -2.66
CA ARG A 143 15.88 -1.72 -2.33
C ARG A 143 17.09 -2.63 -2.50
N GLY A 144 17.47 -3.30 -1.41
CA GLY A 144 18.47 -4.34 -1.45
C GLY A 144 18.02 -5.47 -2.39
N PRO A 145 18.96 -6.27 -2.94
CA PRO A 145 18.64 -7.38 -3.83
C PRO A 145 17.76 -8.45 -3.18
N TYR A 146 17.65 -8.45 -1.85
CA TYR A 146 16.87 -9.42 -1.08
C TYR A 146 15.60 -8.84 -0.47
N ASP A 147 15.30 -7.55 -0.66
CA ASP A 147 14.19 -6.87 0.03
C ASP A 147 12.85 -7.56 -0.25
N GLU A 148 12.58 -7.96 -1.48
CA GLU A 148 11.32 -8.67 -1.84
C GLU A 148 11.16 -10.02 -1.11
N ILE A 149 12.27 -10.61 -0.67
CA ILE A 149 12.31 -11.91 0.00
C ILE A 149 12.20 -11.73 1.52
N VAL A 150 12.82 -10.69 2.08
CA VAL A 150 12.85 -10.47 3.54
C VAL A 150 11.69 -9.63 4.05
N THR A 151 11.17 -8.68 3.27
CA THR A 151 10.10 -7.75 3.70
C THR A 151 8.90 -8.53 4.28
N PRO A 152 8.43 -8.23 5.51
CA PRO A 152 8.67 -7.01 6.27
C PRO A 152 9.93 -7.00 7.17
N PHE A 153 10.67 -8.10 7.21
CA PHE A 153 11.91 -8.18 7.99
C PHE A 153 13.04 -7.43 7.28
N VAL A 154 13.97 -6.88 8.05
CA VAL A 154 15.10 -6.08 7.52
C VAL A 154 16.17 -7.00 6.94
N THR A 155 16.47 -8.11 7.62
CA THR A 155 17.49 -9.05 7.20
C THR A 155 17.00 -10.50 7.18
N MET A 156 17.76 -11.36 6.49
CA MET A 156 17.56 -12.82 6.57
C MET A 156 17.76 -13.35 7.99
N GLY A 157 18.60 -12.70 8.80
CA GLY A 157 18.80 -13.03 10.21
C GLY A 157 17.52 -12.81 11.01
N ASP A 158 16.88 -11.66 10.85
CA ASP A 158 15.63 -11.33 11.55
C ASP A 158 14.50 -12.28 11.15
N LEU A 159 14.40 -12.60 9.85
CA LEU A 159 13.46 -13.59 9.35
C LEU A 159 13.68 -14.96 10.01
N ARG A 160 14.94 -15.39 10.15
CA ARG A 160 15.28 -16.65 10.81
C ARG A 160 14.90 -16.64 12.29
N VAL A 161 15.21 -15.57 13.02
CA VAL A 161 14.82 -15.43 14.45
C VAL A 161 13.29 -15.47 14.60
N ALA A 162 12.56 -14.84 13.68
CA ALA A 162 11.10 -14.92 13.67
C ALA A 162 10.60 -16.36 13.45
N TYR A 163 11.21 -17.12 12.53
CA TYR A 163 10.91 -18.56 12.35
C TYR A 163 11.22 -19.39 13.60
N ASP A 164 12.38 -19.17 14.22
CA ASP A 164 12.82 -19.93 15.39
C ASP A 164 11.92 -19.64 16.62
N SER A 165 11.40 -18.41 16.74
CA SER A 165 10.43 -18.04 17.80
C SER A 165 9.01 -18.55 17.52
N ALA A 166 8.62 -18.66 16.24
CA ALA A 166 7.33 -19.19 15.82
C ALA A 166 7.37 -20.73 15.70
N GLY A 167 7.50 -21.42 16.84
CA GLY A 167 7.82 -22.86 16.92
C GLY A 167 6.87 -23.83 16.18
N HIS A 168 5.71 -23.38 15.71
CA HIS A 168 4.76 -24.18 14.92
C HIS A 168 4.43 -23.59 13.54
N PHE A 169 5.07 -22.49 13.14
CA PHE A 169 4.78 -21.86 11.87
C PHE A 169 5.19 -22.75 10.70
N LYS A 170 4.25 -23.02 9.80
CA LYS A 170 4.50 -23.75 8.56
C LYS A 170 3.99 -22.93 7.38
N LYS A 171 4.93 -22.48 6.56
CA LYS A 171 4.63 -21.81 5.29
C LYS A 171 3.75 -22.71 4.42
N SER A 172 2.60 -22.19 4.01
CA SER A 172 1.72 -22.85 3.05
C SER A 172 2.25 -22.68 1.62
N GLN A 173 2.09 -23.73 0.81
CA GLN A 173 2.53 -23.69 -0.59
C GLN A 173 1.58 -22.83 -1.42
N PHE A 174 2.15 -22.09 -2.39
CA PHE A 174 1.37 -21.31 -3.33
C PHE A 174 0.44 -22.22 -4.16
N PRO A 175 -0.90 -22.03 -4.10
CA PRO A 175 -1.83 -22.82 -4.87
C PRO A 175 -1.78 -22.44 -6.35
N ARG A 176 -1.55 -23.41 -7.24
CA ARG A 176 -1.41 -23.11 -8.68
C ARG A 176 -2.70 -22.59 -9.33
N HIS A 177 -3.87 -22.90 -8.76
CA HIS A 177 -5.15 -22.52 -9.35
C HIS A 177 -5.50 -21.03 -9.15
N ILE A 178 -4.81 -20.31 -8.25
CA ILE A 178 -5.04 -18.87 -8.07
C ILE A 178 -4.18 -18.00 -9.00
N ASP A 179 -3.14 -18.58 -9.64
CA ASP A 179 -2.17 -17.85 -10.47
C ASP A 179 -2.82 -17.15 -11.68
N ALA A 180 -3.89 -17.74 -12.23
CA ALA A 180 -4.60 -17.21 -13.38
C ALA A 180 -5.76 -16.27 -13.01
N ARG A 181 -6.02 -16.02 -11.72
CA ARG A 181 -7.16 -15.20 -11.30
C ARG A 181 -6.85 -13.72 -11.46
N LEU A 182 -7.87 -12.98 -11.86
CA LEU A 182 -7.86 -11.54 -11.95
C LEU A 182 -9.13 -11.03 -11.28
N VAL A 183 -9.00 -9.99 -10.45
CA VAL A 183 -10.17 -9.30 -9.88
C VAL A 183 -10.94 -8.59 -10.99
N ARG A 184 -10.23 -7.87 -11.86
CA ARG A 184 -10.81 -7.14 -13.00
C ARG A 184 -10.19 -7.60 -14.30
N SER A 185 -10.97 -7.54 -15.38
CA SER A 185 -10.42 -7.79 -16.71
C SER A 185 -9.37 -6.72 -17.07
N PRO A 186 -8.35 -7.04 -17.89
CA PRO A 186 -7.34 -6.07 -18.30
C PRO A 186 -7.92 -4.81 -18.94
N ALA A 187 -9.04 -4.96 -19.68
CA ALA A 187 -9.75 -3.84 -20.29
C ALA A 187 -10.36 -2.90 -19.25
N VAL A 188 -11.00 -3.44 -18.21
CA VAL A 188 -11.59 -2.64 -17.14
C VAL A 188 -10.50 -1.96 -16.31
N ALA A 189 -9.40 -2.66 -16.00
CA ALA A 189 -8.25 -2.08 -15.32
C ALA A 189 -7.62 -0.93 -16.13
N ALA A 190 -7.45 -1.11 -17.44
CA ALA A 190 -6.94 -0.08 -18.34
C ALA A 190 -7.89 1.13 -18.42
N PHE A 191 -9.20 0.89 -18.47
CA PHE A 191 -10.21 1.95 -18.46
C PHE A 191 -10.11 2.80 -17.19
N TRP A 192 -10.09 2.18 -16.01
CA TRP A 192 -9.96 2.90 -14.74
C TRP A 192 -8.64 3.67 -14.63
N THR A 193 -7.54 3.07 -15.07
CA THR A 193 -6.23 3.74 -15.10
C THR A 193 -6.27 4.98 -16.00
N CYS A 194 -6.81 4.86 -17.21
CA CYS A 194 -6.97 5.98 -18.13
C CYS A 194 -7.88 7.06 -17.55
N HIS A 195 -9.03 6.67 -17.02
CA HIS A 195 -9.97 7.59 -16.38
C HIS A 195 -9.31 8.39 -15.25
N MET A 196 -8.53 7.73 -14.38
CA MET A 196 -7.80 8.40 -13.30
C MET A 196 -6.76 9.41 -13.81
N TYR A 197 -6.01 9.08 -14.87
CA TYR A 197 -5.08 10.04 -15.48
C TYR A 197 -5.79 11.22 -16.14
N VAL A 198 -6.94 11.01 -16.78
CA VAL A 198 -7.75 12.10 -17.34
C VAL A 198 -8.26 13.01 -16.23
N MET A 199 -8.79 12.43 -15.13
CA MET A 199 -9.25 13.19 -13.97
C MET A 199 -8.10 13.97 -13.31
N TRP A 200 -6.93 13.36 -13.16
CA TRP A 200 -5.72 14.04 -12.69
C TRP A 200 -5.37 15.23 -13.60
N ALA A 201 -5.42 15.03 -14.92
CA ALA A 201 -5.04 16.05 -15.87
C ALA A 201 -5.96 17.28 -15.82
N ILE A 202 -7.28 17.07 -15.76
CA ILE A 202 -8.26 18.17 -15.76
C ILE A 202 -8.42 18.83 -14.38
N LEU A 203 -8.15 18.09 -13.29
CA LEU A 203 -8.23 18.58 -11.91
C LEU A 203 -6.85 18.95 -11.34
N ALA A 204 -5.90 19.37 -12.20
CA ALA A 204 -4.50 19.60 -11.87
C ALA A 204 -4.20 20.36 -10.56
N PRO A 205 -4.98 21.38 -10.13
CA PRO A 205 -4.69 22.07 -8.88
C PRO A 205 -4.70 21.18 -7.64
N ALA A 206 -5.56 20.16 -7.60
CA ALA A 206 -5.66 19.23 -6.46
C ALA A 206 -4.40 18.36 -6.27
N PRO A 207 -3.91 17.60 -7.27
CA PRO A 207 -2.67 16.85 -7.13
C PRO A 207 -1.45 17.77 -6.98
N LEU A 208 -1.42 18.93 -7.63
CA LEU A 208 -0.34 19.91 -7.43
C LEU A 208 -0.25 20.40 -5.98
N LEU A 209 -1.39 20.67 -5.34
CA LEU A 209 -1.45 21.04 -3.92
C LEU A 209 -0.86 19.93 -3.03
N VAL A 210 -1.23 18.68 -3.29
CA VAL A 210 -0.67 17.51 -2.57
C VAL A 210 0.84 17.35 -2.86
N GLN A 211 1.28 17.69 -4.07
CA GLN A 211 2.69 17.65 -4.47
C GLN A 211 3.56 18.74 -3.84
N CYS A 212 2.97 19.83 -3.34
CA CYS A 212 3.68 20.84 -2.56
C CYS A 212 4.11 20.33 -1.17
N ALA A 213 3.53 19.25 -0.65
CA ALA A 213 3.89 18.70 0.65
C ALA A 213 5.26 17.99 0.65
N PRO A 214 5.95 17.88 1.81
CA PRO A 214 7.12 17.01 1.94
C PRO A 214 6.77 15.55 1.56
N VAL A 215 7.71 14.85 0.94
CA VAL A 215 7.56 13.39 0.72
C VAL A 215 7.63 12.74 2.09
N ARG A 216 6.60 11.94 2.44
CA ARG A 216 6.60 11.12 3.65
C ARG A 216 7.16 9.76 3.31
N LEU A 217 8.20 9.37 4.03
CA LEU A 217 8.78 8.05 3.97
C LEU A 217 8.41 7.35 5.27
N ASP A 218 7.54 6.37 5.13
CA ASP A 218 7.04 5.56 6.25
C ASP A 218 7.77 4.22 6.19
N TYR A 219 8.67 4.00 7.15
CA TYR A 219 9.39 2.75 7.30
C TYR A 219 8.78 1.97 8.46
N SER A 220 8.49 0.70 8.21
CA SER A 220 8.13 -0.23 9.28
C SER A 220 9.34 -1.11 9.54
N VAL A 221 9.88 -1.03 10.74
CA VAL A 221 11.03 -1.82 11.17
C VAL A 221 10.53 -2.93 12.06
N VAL A 222 10.65 -4.17 11.57
CA VAL A 222 10.34 -5.35 12.38
C VAL A 222 11.53 -5.65 13.28
N THR A 223 11.32 -5.60 14.59
CA THR A 223 12.31 -6.01 15.58
C THR A 223 11.99 -7.44 16.02
N PRO A 224 12.88 -8.42 15.77
CA PRO A 224 12.70 -9.77 16.29
C PRO A 224 12.77 -9.76 17.83
N GLY A 225 11.90 -10.57 18.46
CA GLY A 225 11.77 -10.69 19.91
C GLY A 225 11.96 -12.12 20.39
#